data_AF-A0A958LL35-F1
#
_entry.id   AF-A0A958LL35-F1
#
_cell.length_a   1.000
_cell.length_b   1.000
_cell.length_c   1.000
_cell.angle_alpha   90.00
_cell.angle_beta   90.00
_cell.angle_gamma   90.00
#
_symmetry.space_group_name_H-M   'P 1'
#
loop_
_entity.id
_entity.type
_entity.pdbx_description
1 polymer ?
#
loop_
_entity_poly.entity_id
_entity_poly.type
_entity_poly.pdbx_seq_one_letter_code
_entity_poly.pdbx_strand_id
1 'polypeptide(L)'
;NPLWGHYNPDYCYSGGTSMSTPLVAGAAALLRQYLTQEWNLDRPSAALMKALILQSADDLFPGQYGEGQGQEILRPAPNVHEGYGRVNIDRATTPKALDHYWALIDQTDGVATGEVFSQKIPIANAGPVKVTLVYSDAPGASMASRALVNNLDLEVEAPHEPAPRIVSSKSLIDNIEQIKLNDVSVGEITVRVLGTNVPSGRNSKHAFAVVVSR
;
A
#
# COMPACT_ATOMS: atom_id res chain seq x y z
N ASN A 1 -8.04 -34.91 6.17
CA ASN A 1 -8.24 -34.15 7.42
C ASN A 1 -7.46 -32.85 7.26
N PRO A 2 -8.08 -31.65 7.29
CA PRO A 2 -7.37 -30.37 7.13
C PRO A 2 -6.38 -30.07 8.27
N LEU A 3 -6.49 -30.80 9.38
CA LEU A 3 -5.63 -30.65 10.54
C LEU A 3 -4.38 -31.54 10.42
N TRP A 4 -3.22 -30.97 10.75
CA TRP A 4 -1.88 -31.57 10.60
C TRP A 4 -1.38 -32.27 11.86
N GLY A 5 -2.17 -32.27 12.94
CA GLY A 5 -1.86 -32.97 14.19
C GLY A 5 -2.36 -32.21 15.43
N HIS A 6 -2.50 -32.91 16.54
CA HIS A 6 -2.88 -32.31 17.82
C HIS A 6 -1.67 -31.67 18.51
N TYR A 7 -1.86 -30.48 19.07
CA TYR A 7 -0.92 -29.90 20.04
C TYR A 7 -1.30 -30.35 21.46
N ASN A 8 -2.58 -30.23 21.81
CA ASN A 8 -3.18 -30.69 23.08
C ASN A 8 -4.70 -30.92 22.87
N PRO A 9 -5.54 -31.13 23.93
CA PRO A 9 -6.99 -31.35 23.76
C PRO A 9 -7.76 -30.21 23.08
N ASP A 10 -7.28 -28.97 23.19
CA ASP A 10 -7.99 -27.77 22.74
C ASP A 10 -7.40 -27.17 21.44
N TYR A 11 -6.17 -27.55 21.08
CA TYR A 11 -5.42 -26.96 19.96
C TYR A 11 -4.85 -28.02 19.02
N CYS A 12 -4.84 -27.69 17.73
CA CYS A 12 -4.26 -28.50 16.66
C CYS A 12 -3.53 -27.61 15.64
N TYR A 13 -2.62 -28.22 14.90
CA TYR A 13 -1.93 -27.59 13.78
C TYR A 13 -2.78 -27.68 12.51
N SER A 14 -2.71 -26.64 11.69
CA SER A 14 -3.30 -26.56 10.36
C SER A 14 -2.47 -25.58 9.53
N GLY A 15 -2.64 -25.57 8.22
CA GLY A 15 -2.01 -24.56 7.38
C GLY A 15 -2.71 -24.36 6.04
N GLY A 16 -2.32 -23.29 5.37
CA GLY A 16 -2.94 -22.79 4.14
C GLY A 16 -3.31 -21.32 4.26
N THR A 17 -3.76 -20.73 3.15
CA THR A 17 -4.20 -19.32 3.12
C THR A 17 -5.36 -19.06 4.09
N SER A 18 -6.18 -20.07 4.42
CA SER A 18 -7.20 -20.00 5.46
C SER A 18 -6.66 -19.72 6.87
N MET A 19 -5.39 -20.03 7.15
CA MET A 19 -4.72 -19.68 8.41
C MET A 19 -4.02 -18.32 8.31
N SER A 20 -3.51 -17.96 7.13
CA SER A 20 -2.91 -16.63 6.89
C SER A 20 -3.95 -15.51 6.96
N THR A 21 -5.13 -15.69 6.38
CA THR A 21 -6.20 -14.67 6.35
C THR A 21 -6.63 -14.18 7.74
N PRO A 22 -6.96 -15.04 8.73
CA PRO A 22 -7.34 -14.58 10.07
C PRO A 22 -6.20 -13.91 10.83
N LEU A 23 -4.93 -14.28 10.57
CA LEU A 23 -3.78 -13.54 11.12
C LEU A 23 -3.76 -12.10 10.62
N VAL A 24 -3.96 -11.89 9.31
CA VAL A 24 -4.06 -10.53 8.74
C VAL A 24 -5.29 -9.78 9.24
N ALA A 25 -6.42 -10.47 9.48
CA ALA A 25 -7.61 -9.86 10.06
C ALA A 25 -7.36 -9.33 11.49
N GLY A 26 -6.69 -10.12 12.35
CA GLY A 26 -6.29 -9.67 13.69
C GLY A 26 -5.29 -8.51 13.63
N ALA A 27 -4.32 -8.59 12.72
CA ALA A 27 -3.36 -7.51 12.45
C ALA A 27 -4.05 -6.20 12.04
N ALA A 28 -5.06 -6.27 11.15
CA ALA A 28 -5.85 -5.12 10.74
C ALA A 28 -6.68 -4.53 11.89
N ALA A 29 -7.17 -5.36 12.82
CA ALA A 29 -7.89 -4.88 14.01
C ALA A 29 -6.97 -4.05 14.93
N LEU A 30 -5.75 -4.52 15.18
CA LEU A 30 -4.74 -3.78 15.95
C LEU A 30 -4.34 -2.48 15.25
N LEU A 31 -4.12 -2.53 13.94
CA LEU A 31 -3.78 -1.33 13.17
C LEU A 31 -4.90 -0.29 13.22
N ARG A 32 -6.17 -0.72 13.13
CA ARG A 32 -7.32 0.19 13.23
C ARG A 32 -7.36 0.86 14.59
N GLN A 33 -7.14 0.10 15.67
CA GLN A 33 -7.04 0.65 17.02
C GLN A 33 -5.93 1.70 17.11
N TYR A 34 -4.73 1.40 16.61
CA TYR A 34 -3.60 2.33 16.59
C TYR A 34 -3.93 3.63 15.84
N LEU A 35 -4.54 3.56 14.65
CA LEU A 35 -4.92 4.76 13.90
C LEU A 35 -5.98 5.60 14.65
N THR A 36 -6.93 4.96 15.32
CA THR A 36 -7.91 5.69 16.13
C THR A 36 -7.28 6.34 17.35
N GLN A 37 -6.41 5.65 18.08
CA GLN A 37 -5.87 6.13 19.36
C GLN A 37 -4.69 7.10 19.18
N GLU A 38 -3.77 6.80 18.27
CA GLU A 38 -2.50 7.54 18.13
C GLU A 38 -2.52 8.56 16.99
N TRP A 39 -3.35 8.33 15.97
CA TRP A 39 -3.50 9.24 14.82
C TRP A 39 -4.77 10.08 14.86
N ASN A 40 -5.67 9.87 15.83
CA ASN A 40 -6.99 10.50 15.93
C ASN A 40 -7.83 10.33 14.65
N LEU A 41 -7.70 9.17 13.99
CA LEU A 41 -8.52 8.78 12.86
C LEU A 41 -9.66 7.89 13.35
N ASP A 42 -10.82 8.48 13.64
CA ASP A 42 -11.99 7.75 14.15
C ASP A 42 -12.53 6.70 13.15
N ARG A 43 -12.38 7.00 11.86
CA ARG A 43 -12.96 6.25 10.75
C ARG A 43 -11.97 6.10 9.59
N PRO A 44 -10.81 5.43 9.79
CA PRO A 44 -9.85 5.23 8.71
C PRO A 44 -10.53 4.42 7.60
N SER A 45 -10.36 4.84 6.35
CA SER A 45 -10.96 4.14 5.22
C SER A 45 -10.35 2.75 5.04
N ALA A 46 -11.09 1.84 4.40
CA ALA A 46 -10.55 0.53 4.02
C ALA A 46 -9.34 0.67 3.07
N ALA A 47 -9.32 1.73 2.25
CA ALA A 47 -8.20 2.06 1.38
C ALA A 47 -6.96 2.45 2.20
N LEU A 48 -7.09 3.31 3.23
CA LEU A 48 -5.96 3.68 4.09
C LEU A 48 -5.42 2.47 4.87
N MET A 49 -6.32 1.66 5.45
CA MET A 49 -5.96 0.43 6.15
C MET A 49 -5.14 -0.50 5.24
N LYS A 50 -5.63 -0.74 4.01
CA LYS A 50 -4.93 -1.57 3.02
C LYS A 50 -3.61 -0.93 2.59
N ALA A 51 -3.58 0.37 2.29
CA ALA A 51 -2.37 1.07 1.89
C ALA A 51 -1.26 0.95 2.95
N LEU A 52 -1.58 1.15 4.23
CA LEU A 52 -0.60 1.08 5.30
C LEU A 52 -0.07 -0.35 5.52
N ILE A 53 -0.93 -1.38 5.41
CA ILE A 53 -0.51 -2.79 5.48
C ILE A 53 0.45 -3.15 4.34
N LEU A 54 0.16 -2.73 3.10
CA LEU A 54 1.03 -3.01 1.95
C LEU A 54 2.33 -2.19 2.00
N GLN A 55 2.23 -0.95 2.50
CA GLN A 55 3.36 -0.05 2.65
C GLN A 55 4.31 -0.51 3.76
N SER A 56 3.82 -1.12 4.83
CA SER A 56 4.69 -1.62 5.91
C SER A 56 5.23 -3.02 5.67
N ALA A 57 4.74 -3.73 4.64
CA ALA A 57 5.12 -5.12 4.40
C ALA A 57 6.62 -5.32 4.15
N ASP A 58 7.13 -6.45 4.65
CA ASP A 58 8.50 -6.91 4.42
C ASP A 58 8.56 -7.69 3.10
N ASP A 59 9.53 -7.35 2.26
CA ASP A 59 9.86 -8.10 1.06
C ASP A 59 10.45 -9.46 1.47
N LEU A 60 9.91 -10.55 0.92
CA LEU A 60 10.35 -11.91 1.18
C LEU A 60 11.35 -12.40 0.14
N PHE A 61 11.63 -11.65 -0.93
CA PHE A 61 12.70 -11.99 -1.87
C PHE A 61 14.01 -12.26 -1.12
N PRO A 62 14.75 -13.34 -1.43
CA PRO A 62 14.59 -14.31 -2.54
C PRO A 62 13.67 -15.51 -2.25
N GLY A 63 12.91 -15.49 -1.15
CA GLY A 63 12.13 -16.61 -0.64
C GLY A 63 12.94 -17.44 0.36
N GLN A 64 12.34 -18.53 0.85
CA GLN A 64 12.92 -19.31 1.96
C GLN A 64 14.19 -20.09 1.58
N TYR A 65 14.45 -20.29 0.27
CA TYR A 65 15.54 -21.13 -0.24
C TYR A 65 16.73 -20.35 -0.83
N GLY A 66 16.77 -19.03 -0.67
CA GLY A 66 17.90 -18.19 -1.12
C GLY A 66 17.99 -17.98 -2.64
N GLU A 67 19.09 -17.37 -3.08
CA GLU A 67 19.40 -17.10 -4.49
C GLU A 67 20.22 -18.26 -5.07
N GLY A 68 19.53 -19.25 -5.66
CA GLY A 68 20.17 -20.45 -6.19
C GLY A 68 19.20 -21.39 -6.90
N GLN A 69 19.67 -22.63 -7.16
CA GLN A 69 18.78 -23.68 -7.67
C GLN A 69 17.66 -23.95 -6.66
N GLY A 70 16.41 -23.73 -7.07
CA GLY A 70 15.25 -23.82 -6.18
C GLY A 70 14.80 -22.50 -5.57
N GLN A 71 15.30 -21.34 -6.03
CA GLN A 71 14.81 -20.03 -5.63
C GLN A 71 13.29 -19.93 -5.84
N GLU A 72 12.57 -19.54 -4.79
CA GLU A 72 11.11 -19.56 -4.76
C GLU A 72 10.51 -18.23 -5.28
N ILE A 73 11.17 -17.10 -4.95
CA ILE A 73 10.73 -15.77 -5.35
C ILE A 73 11.81 -15.13 -6.20
N LEU A 74 11.53 -14.97 -7.48
CA LEU A 74 12.53 -14.58 -8.49
C LEU A 74 12.80 -13.07 -8.59
N ARG A 75 11.96 -12.23 -7.96
CA ARG A 75 12.12 -10.77 -7.99
C ARG A 75 11.54 -10.13 -6.71
N PRO A 76 12.08 -8.98 -6.27
CA PRO A 76 11.52 -8.20 -5.16
C PRO A 76 10.03 -7.88 -5.31
N ALA A 77 9.37 -7.58 -4.20
CA ALA A 77 7.99 -7.11 -4.21
C ALA A 77 7.84 -5.74 -4.91
N PRO A 78 6.76 -5.52 -5.70
CA PRO A 78 5.61 -6.40 -5.84
C PRO A 78 5.80 -7.54 -6.87
N ASN A 79 5.28 -8.72 -6.56
CA ASN A 79 5.28 -9.87 -7.47
C ASN A 79 4.12 -10.83 -7.21
N VAL A 80 3.95 -11.84 -8.06
CA VAL A 80 2.82 -12.78 -8.00
C VAL A 80 2.93 -13.84 -6.90
N HIS A 81 4.10 -14.00 -6.28
CA HIS A 81 4.34 -15.01 -5.24
C HIS A 81 3.98 -14.47 -3.84
N GLU A 82 4.30 -13.21 -3.57
CA GLU A 82 4.10 -12.58 -2.25
C GLU A 82 3.22 -11.32 -2.27
N GLY A 83 2.74 -10.91 -3.45
CA GLY A 83 2.06 -9.63 -3.59
C GLY A 83 3.02 -8.49 -3.25
N TYR A 84 2.67 -7.70 -2.23
CA TYR A 84 3.48 -6.59 -1.73
C TYR A 84 4.41 -6.98 -0.57
N GLY A 85 4.40 -8.24 -0.15
CA GLY A 85 5.24 -8.77 0.93
C GLY A 85 4.45 -9.26 2.14
N ARG A 86 5.19 -9.66 3.18
CA ARG A 86 4.64 -10.15 4.45
C ARG A 86 4.20 -8.99 5.34
N VAL A 87 3.00 -9.06 5.88
CA VAL A 87 2.47 -8.07 6.83
C VAL A 87 3.43 -7.87 8.02
N ASN A 88 3.78 -6.62 8.29
CA ASN A 88 4.57 -6.22 9.44
C ASN A 88 3.84 -5.08 10.16
N ILE A 89 3.17 -5.42 11.27
CA ILE A 89 2.41 -4.46 12.07
C ILE A 89 3.29 -3.58 12.92
N ASP A 90 4.41 -4.09 13.43
CA ASP A 90 5.36 -3.28 14.20
C ASP A 90 5.83 -2.06 13.38
N ARG A 91 6.19 -2.30 12.11
CA ARG A 91 6.51 -1.22 11.16
C ARG A 91 5.31 -0.34 10.82
N ALA A 92 4.11 -0.90 10.69
CA ALA A 92 2.88 -0.13 10.44
C ALA A 92 2.53 0.81 11.61
N THR A 93 2.89 0.41 12.83
CA THR A 93 2.61 1.11 14.08
C THR A 93 3.83 1.82 14.65
N THR A 94 4.89 2.04 13.85
CA THR A 94 6.03 2.87 14.27
C THR A 94 5.51 4.18 14.85
N PRO A 95 5.89 4.55 16.09
CA PRO A 95 5.32 5.70 16.78
C PRO A 95 5.41 6.97 15.94
N LYS A 96 4.29 7.70 15.85
CA LYS A 96 4.20 8.99 15.14
C LYS A 96 5.28 10.00 15.58
N ALA A 97 5.70 9.94 16.84
CA ALA A 97 6.72 10.81 17.43
C ALA A 97 8.15 10.49 16.96
N LEU A 98 8.41 9.30 16.42
CA LEU A 98 9.69 8.95 15.82
C LEU A 98 9.72 9.48 14.38
N ASP A 99 10.22 10.72 14.28
CA ASP A 99 10.73 11.41 13.10
C ASP A 99 9.89 11.32 11.81
N HIS A 100 8.60 11.64 11.91
CA HIS A 100 7.67 11.79 10.80
C HIS A 100 7.77 10.71 9.71
N TYR A 101 8.03 9.46 10.09
CA TYR A 101 8.28 8.34 9.18
C TYR A 101 7.12 8.10 8.21
N TRP A 102 5.90 8.45 8.63
CA TRP A 102 4.66 8.24 7.88
C TRP A 102 4.00 9.56 7.50
N ALA A 103 3.56 9.69 6.24
CA ALA A 103 2.51 10.62 5.85
C ALA A 103 1.29 9.83 5.40
N LEU A 104 0.14 10.05 6.06
CA LEU A 104 -1.13 9.40 5.77
C LEU A 104 -2.08 10.39 5.12
N ILE A 105 -2.60 10.05 3.94
CA ILE A 105 -3.59 10.83 3.20
C ILE A 105 -4.79 9.94 2.99
N ASP A 106 -5.94 10.27 3.57
CA ASP A 106 -7.21 9.55 3.40
C ASP A 106 -8.22 10.49 2.75
N GLN A 107 -8.19 10.56 1.41
CA GLN A 107 -8.88 11.59 0.63
C GLN A 107 -10.30 11.11 0.26
N THR A 108 -11.29 11.58 1.02
CA THR A 108 -12.71 11.20 0.85
C THR A 108 -13.45 11.94 -0.26
N ASP A 109 -13.00 13.15 -0.63
CA ASP A 109 -13.62 13.93 -1.72
C ASP A 109 -13.20 13.38 -3.09
N GLY A 110 -12.02 12.76 -3.15
CA GLY A 110 -11.50 12.09 -4.33
C GLY A 110 -11.09 13.03 -5.48
N VAL A 111 -10.84 12.43 -6.63
CA VAL A 111 -10.53 13.13 -7.90
C VAL A 111 -11.48 12.67 -9.01
N ALA A 112 -11.89 13.59 -9.88
CA ALA A 112 -12.63 13.31 -11.11
C ALA A 112 -11.69 13.10 -12.29
N THR A 113 -12.23 12.66 -13.44
CA THR A 113 -11.50 12.59 -14.70
C THR A 113 -10.87 13.94 -15.05
N GLY A 114 -9.55 13.95 -15.26
CA GLY A 114 -8.75 15.14 -15.58
C GLY A 114 -8.37 15.99 -14.36
N GLU A 115 -8.85 15.68 -13.16
CA GLU A 115 -8.41 16.36 -11.93
C GLU A 115 -7.14 15.72 -11.38
N VAL A 116 -6.35 16.54 -10.68
CA VAL A 116 -5.13 16.12 -10.01
C VAL A 116 -5.20 16.57 -8.55
N PHE A 117 -5.14 15.62 -7.63
CA PHE A 117 -4.83 15.92 -6.24
C PHE A 117 -3.31 16.02 -6.10
N SER A 118 -2.82 16.99 -5.32
CA SER A 118 -1.39 17.23 -5.12
C SER A 118 -1.12 17.53 -3.65
N GLN A 119 -0.19 16.79 -3.05
CA GLN A 119 0.25 16.98 -1.68
C GLN A 119 1.77 17.09 -1.63
N LYS A 120 2.24 18.17 -1.02
CA LYS A 120 3.64 18.39 -0.69
C LYS A 120 3.99 17.70 0.62
N ILE A 121 5.14 17.01 0.65
CA ILE A 121 5.56 16.13 1.74
C ILE A 121 7.04 16.40 2.04
N PRO A 122 7.39 16.93 3.23
CA PRO A 122 8.78 17.28 3.55
C PRO A 122 9.65 16.04 3.73
N ILE A 123 10.89 16.04 3.26
CA ILE A 123 11.87 14.98 3.50
C ILE A 123 12.93 15.53 4.44
N ALA A 124 12.87 15.13 5.70
CA ALA A 124 13.77 15.61 6.75
C ALA A 124 15.17 14.99 6.66
N ASN A 125 15.24 13.72 6.26
CA ASN A 125 16.48 12.96 6.12
C ASN A 125 16.56 12.40 4.71
N ALA A 126 17.75 12.47 4.10
CA ALA A 126 17.97 11.85 2.80
C ALA A 126 17.87 10.32 2.91
N GLY A 127 17.26 9.68 1.92
CA GLY A 127 17.08 8.23 1.95
C GLY A 127 15.95 7.72 1.05
N PRO A 128 15.55 6.46 1.24
CA PRO A 128 14.54 5.83 0.41
C PRO A 128 13.14 6.33 0.76
N VAL A 129 12.38 6.73 -0.26
CA VAL A 129 10.97 7.06 -0.15
C VAL A 129 10.15 6.00 -0.84
N LYS A 130 9.08 5.54 -0.18
CA LYS A 130 8.09 4.65 -0.78
C LYS A 130 6.71 5.29 -0.67
N VAL A 131 5.96 5.31 -1.77
CA VAL A 131 4.61 5.88 -1.85
C VAL A 131 3.66 4.80 -2.37
N THR A 132 2.59 4.51 -1.63
CA THR A 132 1.56 3.56 -2.04
C THR A 132 0.20 4.25 -2.13
N LEU A 133 -0.41 4.22 -3.30
CA LEU A 133 -1.80 4.59 -3.58
C LEU A 133 -2.68 3.36 -3.52
N VAL A 134 -3.83 3.45 -2.85
CA VAL A 134 -4.88 2.43 -2.87
C VAL A 134 -6.25 3.10 -2.96
N TYR A 135 -7.18 2.49 -3.69
CA TYR A 135 -8.58 2.91 -3.71
C TYR A 135 -9.53 1.71 -3.76
N SER A 136 -10.72 1.89 -3.17
CA SER A 136 -11.79 0.88 -3.22
C SER A 136 -12.60 1.09 -4.49
N ASP A 137 -12.10 0.54 -5.60
CA ASP A 137 -12.69 0.74 -6.92
C ASP A 137 -14.16 0.29 -7.00
N ALA A 138 -14.89 0.86 -7.95
CA ALA A 138 -16.25 0.45 -8.26
C ALA A 138 -16.27 -1.03 -8.73
N PRO A 139 -17.37 -1.76 -8.49
CA PRO A 139 -17.47 -3.14 -8.91
C PRO A 139 -17.41 -3.26 -10.44
N GLY A 140 -16.41 -3.98 -10.94
CA GLY A 140 -16.28 -4.31 -12.36
C GLY A 140 -17.38 -5.27 -12.83
N ALA A 141 -17.69 -5.22 -14.13
CA ALA A 141 -18.63 -6.16 -14.74
C ALA A 141 -17.98 -7.54 -14.95
N SER A 142 -18.71 -8.63 -14.65
CA SER A 142 -18.18 -10.00 -14.72
C SER A 142 -17.66 -10.42 -16.09
N MET A 143 -18.20 -9.83 -17.17
CA MET A 143 -17.81 -10.11 -18.56
C MET A 143 -16.85 -9.06 -19.15
N ALA A 144 -16.37 -8.11 -18.35
CA ALA A 144 -15.40 -7.13 -18.82
C ALA A 144 -14.01 -7.78 -18.98
N SER A 145 -13.25 -7.34 -19.98
CA SER A 145 -11.87 -7.79 -20.18
C SER A 145 -10.92 -7.32 -19.07
N ARG A 146 -11.35 -6.32 -18.27
CA ARG A 146 -10.64 -5.80 -17.10
C ARG A 146 -11.67 -5.49 -16.01
N ALA A 147 -11.32 -5.84 -14.78
CA ALA A 147 -12.16 -5.55 -13.62
C ALA A 147 -12.06 -4.09 -13.16
N LEU A 148 -10.94 -3.41 -13.45
CA LEU A 148 -10.71 -2.01 -13.11
C LEU A 148 -11.73 -1.10 -13.82
N VAL A 149 -12.45 -0.30 -13.05
CA VAL A 149 -13.48 0.64 -13.52
C VAL A 149 -12.93 2.07 -13.53
N ASN A 150 -12.40 2.53 -12.39
CA ASN A 150 -11.74 3.82 -12.30
C ASN A 150 -10.23 3.65 -12.38
N ASN A 151 -9.59 4.46 -13.21
CA ASN A 151 -8.14 4.54 -13.31
C ASN A 151 -7.63 5.80 -12.63
N LEU A 152 -6.94 5.61 -11.51
CA LEU A 152 -6.16 6.63 -10.83
C LEU A 152 -4.67 6.31 -10.97
N ASP A 153 -3.88 7.29 -11.43
CA ASP A 153 -2.44 7.13 -11.59
C ASP A 153 -1.70 7.85 -10.44
N LEU A 154 -0.63 7.24 -9.93
CA LEU A 154 0.25 7.83 -8.93
C LEU A 154 1.46 8.48 -9.59
N GLU A 155 1.77 9.71 -9.22
CA GLU A 155 3.00 10.40 -9.62
C GLU A 155 3.73 10.98 -8.40
N VAL A 156 5.06 10.86 -8.41
CA VAL A 156 5.94 11.43 -7.38
C VAL A 156 7.02 12.25 -8.06
N GLU A 157 7.08 13.52 -7.69
CA GLU A 157 8.17 14.43 -8.04
C GLU A 157 9.08 14.61 -6.83
N ALA A 158 10.37 14.36 -7.00
CA ALA A 158 11.38 14.45 -5.94
C ALA A 158 12.53 15.41 -6.33
N PRO A 159 13.18 16.06 -5.34
CA PRO A 159 14.34 16.91 -5.58
C PRO A 159 15.47 16.10 -6.23
N HIS A 160 15.97 16.59 -7.36
CA HIS A 160 17.11 16.00 -8.08
C HIS A 160 17.78 17.08 -8.94
N GLU A 161 19.05 16.87 -9.29
CA GLU A 161 19.85 17.81 -10.10
C GLU A 161 20.11 17.20 -11.49
N PRO A 162 20.08 17.98 -12.59
CA PRO A 162 19.83 19.44 -12.67
C PRO A 162 18.34 19.82 -12.68
N ALA A 163 17.43 18.84 -12.60
CA ALA A 163 15.99 19.04 -12.61
C ALA A 163 15.28 17.99 -11.73
N PRO A 164 14.08 18.29 -11.20
CA PRO A 164 13.33 17.34 -10.39
C PRO A 164 13.11 16.00 -11.10
N ARG A 165 13.21 14.92 -10.34
CA ARG A 165 12.91 13.57 -10.83
C ARG A 165 11.41 13.33 -10.69
N ILE A 166 10.71 13.11 -11.81
CA ILE A 166 9.30 12.74 -11.83
C ILE A 166 9.19 11.25 -12.19
N VAL A 167 8.49 10.47 -11.36
CA VAL A 167 8.19 9.07 -11.61
C VAL A 167 6.68 8.88 -11.50
N SER A 168 6.08 8.23 -12.48
CA SER A 168 4.66 7.87 -12.45
C SER A 168 4.49 6.36 -12.55
N SER A 169 3.51 5.84 -11.83
CA SER A 169 2.89 4.55 -12.09
C SER A 169 1.55 4.81 -12.79
N LYS A 170 1.20 3.94 -13.73
CA LYS A 170 -0.01 4.05 -14.57
C LYS A 170 -0.57 2.66 -14.86
N SER A 171 -0.95 1.94 -13.81
CA SER A 171 -1.49 0.59 -13.93
C SER A 171 -2.86 0.64 -14.58
N LEU A 172 -3.05 -0.17 -15.63
CA LEU A 172 -4.34 -0.28 -16.29
C LEU A 172 -5.17 -1.47 -15.78
N ILE A 173 -4.73 -2.11 -14.70
CA ILE A 173 -5.32 -3.35 -14.17
C ILE A 173 -5.47 -3.34 -12.64
N ASP A 174 -4.60 -2.63 -11.91
CA ASP A 174 -4.57 -2.65 -10.45
C ASP A 174 -5.16 -1.37 -9.86
N ASN A 175 -5.91 -1.51 -8.78
CA ASN A 175 -6.34 -0.39 -7.94
C ASN A 175 -5.33 -0.04 -6.82
N ILE A 176 -4.08 -0.45 -7.02
CA ILE A 176 -2.96 -0.21 -6.13
C ILE A 176 -1.77 0.17 -6.99
N GLU A 177 -1.11 1.26 -6.63
CA GLU A 177 0.12 1.69 -7.28
C GLU A 177 1.18 1.99 -6.22
N GLN A 178 2.42 1.58 -6.46
CA GLN A 178 3.52 1.80 -5.54
C GLN A 178 4.76 2.27 -6.26
N ILE A 179 5.33 3.38 -5.79
CA ILE A 179 6.60 3.93 -6.28
C ILE A 179 7.62 3.86 -5.16
N LYS A 180 8.79 3.28 -5.45
CA LYS A 180 9.97 3.26 -4.57
C LYS A 180 11.07 4.11 -5.21
N LEU A 181 11.56 5.11 -4.48
CA LEU A 181 12.71 5.93 -4.81
C LEU A 181 13.81 5.60 -3.79
N ASN A 182 14.96 5.10 -4.22
CA ASN A 182 15.99 4.61 -3.29
C ASN A 182 16.86 5.72 -2.67
N ASP A 183 16.93 6.88 -3.33
CA ASP A 183 17.80 7.98 -2.96
C ASP A 183 17.08 9.30 -3.24
N VAL A 184 16.43 9.84 -2.20
CA VAL A 184 15.76 11.14 -2.23
C VAL A 184 16.49 12.07 -1.28
N SER A 185 16.92 13.22 -1.80
CA SER A 185 17.58 14.27 -1.01
C SER A 185 16.61 14.93 -0.02
N VAL A 186 17.18 15.52 1.04
CA VAL A 186 16.45 16.41 1.96
C VAL A 186 15.78 17.53 1.16
N GLY A 187 14.54 17.87 1.52
CA GLY A 187 13.74 18.87 0.82
C GLY A 187 12.26 18.56 0.91
N GLU A 188 11.59 18.49 -0.23
CA GLU A 188 10.16 18.20 -0.33
C GLU A 188 9.88 17.39 -1.59
N ILE A 189 9.08 16.34 -1.47
CA ILE A 189 8.48 15.66 -2.62
C ILE A 189 7.06 16.18 -2.84
N THR A 190 6.62 16.15 -4.09
CA THR A 190 5.20 16.35 -4.44
C THR A 190 4.61 15.01 -4.87
N VAL A 191 3.60 14.55 -4.13
CA VAL A 191 2.82 13.36 -4.49
C VAL A 191 1.54 13.81 -5.17
N ARG A 192 1.27 13.26 -6.35
CA ARG A 192 0.07 13.55 -7.13
C ARG A 192 -0.73 12.28 -7.38
N VAL A 193 -2.05 12.40 -7.31
CA VAL A 193 -2.99 11.36 -7.73
C VAL A 193 -3.84 11.95 -8.84
N LEU A 194 -3.72 11.36 -10.03
CA LEU A 194 -4.38 11.82 -11.24
C LEU A 194 -5.64 11.00 -11.47
N GLY A 195 -6.78 11.66 -11.64
CA GLY A 195 -8.00 11.01 -12.12
C GLY A 195 -7.91 10.77 -13.62
N THR A 196 -7.20 9.73 -14.05
CA THR A 196 -6.96 9.47 -15.48
C THR A 196 -8.23 9.10 -16.22
N ASN A 197 -9.06 8.24 -15.62
CA ASN A 197 -10.40 7.93 -16.13
C ASN A 197 -11.30 7.48 -14.98
N VAL A 198 -12.25 8.31 -14.56
CA VAL A 198 -13.11 8.07 -13.40
C VAL A 198 -14.60 8.06 -13.82
N PRO A 199 -15.07 6.99 -14.51
CA PRO A 199 -16.46 6.89 -14.95
C PRO A 199 -17.45 6.60 -13.81
N SER A 200 -16.97 6.18 -12.62
CA SER A 200 -17.83 5.79 -11.50
C SER A 200 -17.34 6.30 -10.16
N GLY A 201 -18.14 7.12 -9.50
CA GLY A 201 -17.78 7.68 -8.20
C GLY A 201 -18.84 8.62 -7.65
N ARG A 202 -18.69 9.01 -6.38
CA ARG A 202 -19.59 9.97 -5.75
C ARG A 202 -19.34 11.34 -6.37
N ASN A 203 -20.37 11.99 -6.90
CA ASN A 203 -20.24 13.28 -7.58
C ASN A 203 -19.18 13.26 -8.71
N SER A 204 -19.06 12.13 -9.42
CA SER A 204 -18.05 11.91 -10.47
C SER A 204 -16.59 11.95 -10.00
N LYS A 205 -16.36 11.80 -8.69
CA LYS A 205 -15.02 11.70 -8.07
C LYS A 205 -14.84 10.36 -7.39
N HIS A 206 -13.60 9.87 -7.37
CA HIS A 206 -13.25 8.63 -6.68
C HIS A 206 -12.28 8.88 -5.54
N ALA A 207 -12.67 8.44 -4.34
CA ALA A 207 -11.88 8.55 -3.12
C ALA A 207 -10.69 7.57 -3.14
N PHE A 208 -9.62 7.93 -2.44
CA PHE A 208 -8.40 7.13 -2.40
C PHE A 208 -7.63 7.38 -1.09
N ALA A 209 -6.66 6.53 -0.82
CA ALA A 209 -5.69 6.75 0.24
C ALA A 209 -4.26 6.65 -0.31
N VAL A 210 -3.37 7.47 0.24
CA VAL A 210 -1.93 7.42 -0.04
C VAL A 210 -1.18 7.32 1.28
N VAL A 211 -0.20 6.43 1.32
CA VAL A 211 0.76 6.34 2.42
C VAL A 211 2.17 6.56 1.88
N VAL A 212 2.93 7.40 2.57
CA VAL A 212 4.35 7.64 2.29
C VAL A 212 5.19 7.21 3.48
N SER A 213 6.22 6.39 3.25
CA SER A 213 7.35 6.21 4.17
C SER A 213 8.60 6.88 3.64
N ARG A 214 9.42 7.41 4.55
CA ARG A 214 10.68 8.10 4.29
C ARG A 214 11.65 7.88 5.44
#